data_AF-A0A4P5Y8T6-F1
#
_entry.id   AF-A0A4P5Y8T6-F1
#
_cell.length_a   1.000
_cell.length_b   1.000
_cell.length_c   1.000
_cell.angle_alpha   90.00
_cell.angle_beta   90.00
_cell.angle_gamma   90.00
#
_symmetry.space_group_name_H-M   'P 1'
#
loop_
_entity.id
_entity.type
_entity.pdbx_description
1 polymer ?
#
loop_
_entity_poly.entity_id
_entity_poly.type
_entity_poly.pdbx_seq_one_letter_code
_entity_poly.pdbx_strand_id
1 'polypeptide(L)'
;MVVSAIVNHAKSASLRAMSNAPSLSLALRWLTADNGLSEQELAVLAGVSPGAVVAYLNKPHAPTLTWLGLLNALRCRLEVKAPKRLLSIALPRISAQRRANERQQWEARRLVAFRSQILRQSPGIMLEDAQRTALGYVAASAARLDNDLQAAHQRLGSTYADATTSGLRAGLRAVADAACVNAEDLALLSGVSLSAVQAVLDQTAEGRLATPHRLFSAIAARLVIRPAGGGAVAINLSPPGDWRPEAPRPGRSSITHDEIRERAGRGEALATIARAAGVSRQRVHAIVSRGP
;
A
#
# COMPACT_ATOMS: atom_id res chain seq x y z
N MET A 1 24.71 12.40 -37.85
CA MET A 1 25.33 11.93 -36.59
C MET A 1 25.54 13.15 -35.71
N VAL A 2 24.61 13.44 -34.81
CA VAL A 2 24.69 14.60 -33.90
C VAL A 2 24.72 14.05 -32.48
N VAL A 3 25.90 14.14 -31.88
CA VAL A 3 26.14 13.88 -30.46
C VAL A 3 25.65 15.11 -29.72
N SER A 4 24.44 15.03 -29.13
CA SER A 4 24.02 16.00 -28.13
C SER A 4 24.37 15.44 -26.75
N ALA A 5 25.62 15.65 -26.35
CA ALA A 5 26.05 15.50 -24.98
C ALA A 5 25.36 16.59 -24.13
N ILE A 6 24.47 16.19 -23.23
CA ILE A 6 24.06 17.06 -22.12
C ILE A 6 24.84 16.59 -20.89
N VAL A 7 26.06 17.10 -20.79
CA VAL A 7 26.81 17.14 -19.53
C VAL A 7 26.27 18.37 -18.78
N ASN A 8 25.68 18.16 -17.61
CA ASN A 8 25.39 19.24 -16.67
C ASN A 8 25.98 18.89 -15.30
N HIS A 9 27.29 19.08 -15.19
CA HIS A 9 27.96 19.36 -13.92
C HIS A 9 27.98 20.88 -13.72
N ALA A 10 27.13 21.40 -12.84
CA ALA A 10 27.44 22.49 -11.90
C ALA A 10 26.16 23.14 -11.34
N LYS A 11 26.16 23.29 -10.02
CA LYS A 11 25.38 24.21 -9.18
C LYS A 11 24.53 25.23 -9.94
N SER A 12 23.22 25.07 -9.87
CA SER A 12 22.28 26.17 -10.03
C SER A 12 21.05 25.86 -9.18
N ALA A 13 20.84 26.69 -8.16
CA ALA A 13 19.67 26.75 -7.30
C ALA A 13 18.40 27.19 -8.07
N SER A 14 18.28 26.76 -9.33
CA SER A 14 17.23 27.10 -10.28
C SER A 14 16.75 25.88 -11.07
N LEU A 15 16.85 24.67 -10.48
CA LEU A 15 15.87 23.63 -10.76
C LEU A 15 14.51 24.18 -10.30
N ARG A 16 13.88 24.94 -11.20
CA ARG A 16 12.50 25.40 -11.07
C ARG A 16 11.71 24.21 -10.55
N ALA A 17 11.18 24.36 -9.34
CA ALA A 17 10.25 23.43 -8.76
C ALA A 17 9.14 23.20 -9.80
N MET A 18 9.19 22.07 -10.51
CA MET A 18 7.96 21.48 -11.04
C MET A 18 7.14 21.20 -9.78
N SER A 19 6.18 22.07 -9.51
CA SER A 19 5.43 22.14 -8.26
C SER A 19 4.59 20.90 -7.96
N ASN A 20 4.66 19.85 -8.77
CA ASN A 20 3.96 18.60 -8.56
C ASN A 20 4.93 17.44 -8.84
N ALA A 21 5.53 16.87 -7.79
CA ALA A 21 6.20 15.57 -7.89
C ALA A 21 5.25 14.55 -8.59
N PRO A 22 5.71 13.71 -9.52
CA PRO A 22 4.85 12.78 -10.23
C PRO A 22 4.24 11.75 -9.27
N SER A 23 3.07 11.23 -9.61
CA SER A 23 2.58 10.01 -8.97
C SER A 23 3.50 8.84 -9.28
N LEU A 24 3.47 7.79 -8.47
CA LEU A 24 4.30 6.60 -8.68
C LEU A 24 4.03 5.95 -10.06
N SER A 25 2.78 5.89 -10.51
CA SER A 25 2.44 5.36 -11.84
C SER A 25 2.92 6.26 -12.97
N LEU A 26 2.86 7.59 -12.82
CA LEU A 26 3.36 8.53 -13.82
C LEU A 26 4.89 8.47 -13.93
N ALA A 27 5.59 8.36 -12.79
CA ALA A 27 7.04 8.16 -12.79
C ALA A 27 7.43 6.88 -13.53
N LEU A 28 6.70 5.79 -13.32
CA LEU A 28 6.92 4.55 -14.08
C LEU A 28 6.68 4.77 -15.58
N ARG A 29 5.58 5.42 -15.98
CA ARG A 29 5.31 5.72 -17.41
C ARG A 29 6.44 6.49 -18.06
N TRP A 30 6.95 7.54 -17.40
CA TRP A 30 8.06 8.34 -17.91
C TRP A 30 9.32 7.52 -18.05
N LEU A 31 9.67 6.75 -17.02
CA LEU A 31 10.88 5.91 -17.07
C LEU A 31 10.76 4.81 -18.14
N THR A 32 9.59 4.20 -18.32
CA THR A 32 9.34 3.24 -19.40
C THR A 32 9.56 3.87 -20.78
N ALA A 33 9.01 5.07 -21.00
CA ALA A 33 9.20 5.82 -22.24
C ALA A 33 10.66 6.26 -22.44
N ASP A 34 11.35 6.71 -21.39
CA ASP A 34 12.77 7.09 -21.43
C ASP A 34 13.69 5.91 -21.82
N ASN A 35 13.29 4.68 -21.48
CA ASN A 35 14.00 3.45 -21.85
C ASN A 35 13.58 2.90 -23.22
N GLY A 36 12.65 3.57 -23.93
CA GLY A 36 12.15 3.13 -25.24
C GLY A 36 11.36 1.82 -25.19
N LEU A 37 10.79 1.46 -24.04
CA LEU A 37 10.07 0.21 -23.85
C LEU A 37 8.57 0.38 -24.12
N SER A 38 7.98 -0.60 -24.78
CA SER A 38 6.54 -0.79 -24.80
C SER A 38 6.02 -1.37 -23.49
N GLU A 39 4.71 -1.24 -23.24
CA GLU A 39 4.06 -1.87 -22.07
C GLU A 39 4.20 -3.40 -22.07
N GLN A 40 4.24 -4.01 -23.27
CA GLN A 40 4.41 -5.44 -23.44
C GLN A 40 5.83 -5.89 -23.07
N GLU A 41 6.86 -5.18 -23.51
CA GLU A 41 8.24 -5.48 -23.15
C GLU A 41 8.47 -5.28 -21.66
N LEU A 42 7.91 -4.23 -21.07
CA LEU A 42 7.95 -4.02 -19.62
C LEU A 42 7.30 -5.19 -18.87
N ALA A 43 6.16 -5.69 -19.37
CA ALA A 43 5.47 -6.83 -18.78
C ALA A 43 6.36 -8.08 -18.77
N VAL A 44 7.00 -8.37 -19.91
CA VAL A 44 7.93 -9.51 -20.08
C VAL A 44 9.12 -9.38 -19.14
N LEU A 45 9.78 -8.21 -19.13
CA LEU A 45 10.94 -7.95 -18.26
C LEU A 45 10.61 -8.02 -16.77
N ALA A 46 9.40 -7.62 -16.38
CA ALA A 46 8.95 -7.69 -14.99
C ALA A 46 8.38 -9.07 -14.60
N GLY A 47 8.11 -9.95 -15.57
CA GLY A 47 7.40 -11.21 -15.32
C GLY A 47 6.01 -10.99 -14.72
N VAL A 48 5.25 -10.04 -15.26
CA VAL A 48 3.88 -9.72 -14.85
C VAL A 48 2.96 -9.65 -16.06
N SER A 49 1.66 -9.90 -15.93
CA SER A 49 0.78 -9.88 -17.11
C SER A 49 0.70 -8.48 -17.75
N PRO A 50 0.56 -8.35 -19.08
CA PRO A 50 0.36 -7.06 -19.75
C PRO A 50 -0.82 -6.27 -19.18
N GLY A 51 -1.90 -6.98 -18.83
CA GLY A 51 -3.06 -6.39 -18.17
C GLY A 51 -2.74 -5.76 -16.81
N ALA A 52 -1.82 -6.35 -16.04
CA ALA A 52 -1.38 -5.78 -14.77
C ALA A 52 -0.55 -4.50 -14.97
N VAL A 53 0.26 -4.43 -16.04
CA VAL A 53 0.99 -3.21 -16.42
C VAL A 53 0.02 -2.08 -16.72
N VAL A 54 -0.89 -2.31 -17.68
CA VAL A 54 -1.92 -1.32 -18.08
C VAL A 54 -2.72 -0.85 -16.87
N ALA A 55 -3.19 -1.78 -16.03
CA ALA A 55 -3.96 -1.45 -14.85
C ALA A 55 -3.17 -0.58 -13.88
N TYR A 56 -1.92 -0.93 -13.59
CA TYR A 56 -1.06 -0.18 -12.69
C TYR A 56 -0.74 1.22 -13.21
N LEU A 57 -0.39 1.34 -14.51
CA LEU A 57 -0.05 2.62 -15.14
C LEU A 57 -1.26 3.56 -15.18
N ASN A 58 -2.48 3.05 -15.36
CA ASN A 58 -3.70 3.85 -15.34
C ASN A 58 -4.11 4.24 -13.93
N LYS A 59 -4.19 3.27 -13.02
CA LYS A 59 -4.63 3.50 -11.64
C LYS A 59 -3.97 2.49 -10.70
N PRO A 60 -3.03 2.92 -9.83
CA PRO A 60 -2.45 2.05 -8.81
C PRO A 60 -3.55 1.36 -7.99
N HIS A 61 -3.36 0.07 -7.74
CA HIS A 61 -4.32 -0.71 -6.96
C HIS A 61 -4.31 -0.27 -5.48
N ALA A 62 -5.41 -0.56 -4.78
CA ALA A 62 -5.60 -0.15 -3.38
C ALA A 62 -4.39 -0.44 -2.46
N PRO A 63 -3.74 -1.63 -2.51
CA PRO A 63 -2.55 -1.88 -1.69
C PRO A 63 -1.38 -0.90 -1.90
N THR A 64 -1.12 -0.44 -3.13
CA THR A 64 -0.08 0.57 -3.39
C THR A 64 -0.46 1.91 -2.78
N LEU A 65 -1.74 2.30 -2.91
CA LEU A 65 -2.24 3.54 -2.31
C LEU A 65 -2.18 3.49 -0.78
N THR A 66 -2.51 2.34 -0.18
CA THR A 66 -2.34 2.11 1.25
C THR A 66 -0.88 2.26 1.65
N TRP A 67 0.05 1.57 0.97
CA TRP A 67 1.48 1.64 1.26
C TRP A 67 2.02 3.08 1.14
N LEU A 68 1.65 3.82 0.09
CA LEU A 68 2.02 5.24 -0.07
C LEU A 68 1.41 6.12 1.03
N GLY A 69 0.18 5.84 1.46
CA GLY A 69 -0.47 6.55 2.57
C GLY A 69 0.23 6.31 3.90
N LEU A 70 0.72 5.10 4.14
CA LEU A 70 1.50 4.76 5.34
C LEU A 70 2.88 5.43 5.31
N LEU A 71 3.56 5.48 4.17
CA LEU A 71 4.80 6.25 4.02
C LEU A 71 4.59 7.74 4.35
N ASN A 72 3.49 8.31 3.87
CA ASN A 72 3.17 9.71 4.16
C ASN A 72 2.92 9.92 5.66
N ALA A 73 2.20 9.00 6.31
CA ALA A 73 1.96 9.05 7.75
C ALA A 73 3.25 8.90 8.57
N LEU A 74 4.21 8.09 8.11
CA LEU A 74 5.56 7.98 8.67
C LEU A 74 6.46 9.18 8.34
N ARG A 75 5.90 10.25 7.75
CA ARG A 75 6.63 11.47 7.32
C ARG A 75 7.80 11.19 6.39
N CYS A 76 7.72 10.12 5.62
CA CYS A 76 8.75 9.76 4.67
C CYS A 76 8.58 10.50 3.35
N ARG A 77 9.68 10.65 2.62
CA ARG A 77 9.69 10.91 1.18
C ARG A 77 9.96 9.60 0.46
N LEU A 78 9.39 9.45 -0.74
CA LEU A 78 9.69 8.34 -1.62
C LEU A 78 10.44 8.87 -2.84
N GLU A 79 11.53 8.20 -3.19
CA GLU A 79 12.31 8.47 -4.39
C GLU A 79 12.40 7.21 -5.26
N VAL A 80 12.39 7.42 -6.58
CA VAL A 80 12.74 6.41 -7.57
C VAL A 80 14.13 6.77 -8.09
N LYS A 81 15.12 5.91 -7.81
CA LYS A 81 16.49 6.02 -8.31
C LYS A 81 16.67 5.10 -9.51
N ALA A 82 16.66 5.67 -10.70
CA ALA A 82 17.02 5.00 -11.96
C ALA A 82 18.47 5.35 -12.34
N PRO A 83 19.12 4.60 -13.27
CA PRO A 83 20.54 4.80 -13.60
C PRO A 83 20.92 6.24 -13.97
N LYS A 84 20.01 6.98 -14.61
CA LYS A 84 20.24 8.36 -15.10
C LYS A 84 19.37 9.41 -14.41
N ARG A 85 18.48 9.03 -13.48
CA ARG A 85 17.48 9.94 -12.90
C ARG A 85 17.17 9.60 -11.45
N LEU A 86 16.92 10.65 -10.67
CA LEU A 86 16.30 10.54 -9.36
C LEU A 86 14.98 11.31 -9.39
N LEU A 87 13.87 10.62 -9.11
CA LEU A 87 12.53 11.21 -9.12
C LEU A 87 11.94 11.16 -7.72
N SER A 88 11.65 12.31 -7.13
CA SER A 88 10.82 12.37 -5.92
C SER A 88 9.35 12.10 -6.29
N ILE A 89 8.67 11.28 -5.50
CA ILE A 89 7.30 10.83 -5.77
C ILE A 89 6.32 11.56 -4.87
N ALA A 90 5.20 12.03 -5.45
CA ALA A 90 4.10 12.58 -4.70
C ALA A 90 3.40 11.49 -3.89
N LEU A 91 3.29 11.71 -2.59
CA LEU A 91 2.53 10.85 -1.68
C LEU A 91 1.08 11.35 -1.55
N PRO A 92 0.11 10.44 -1.37
CA PRO A 92 -1.29 10.81 -1.25
C PRO A 92 -1.52 11.62 0.01
N ARG A 93 -2.24 12.75 -0.11
CA ARG A 93 -2.67 13.53 1.05
C ARG A 93 -3.67 12.71 1.87
N ILE A 94 -3.49 12.71 3.18
CA ILE A 94 -4.41 12.09 4.12
C ILE A 94 -5.49 13.12 4.46
N SER A 95 -6.74 12.85 4.08
CA SER A 95 -7.84 13.78 4.37
C SER A 95 -8.24 13.73 5.86
N ALA A 96 -8.63 14.88 6.41
CA ALA A 96 -9.12 14.97 7.78
C ALA A 96 -10.31 14.03 8.04
N GLN A 97 -11.21 13.90 7.05
CA GLN A 97 -12.34 12.98 7.11
C GLN A 97 -11.92 11.52 7.29
N ARG A 98 -10.85 11.06 6.61
CA ARG A 98 -10.37 9.68 6.79
C ARG A 98 -9.81 9.45 8.18
N ARG A 99 -9.08 10.41 8.75
CA ARG A 99 -8.60 10.32 10.13
C ARG A 99 -9.75 10.32 11.14
N ALA A 100 -10.77 11.16 10.92
CA ALA A 100 -11.96 11.19 11.75
C ALA A 100 -12.71 9.84 11.71
N ASN A 101 -12.88 9.26 10.52
CA ASN A 101 -13.50 7.94 10.38
C ASN A 101 -12.70 6.86 11.10
N GLU A 102 -11.37 6.85 10.98
CA GLU A 102 -10.53 5.87 11.69
C GLU A 102 -10.57 6.10 13.21
N ARG A 103 -10.64 7.34 13.68
CA ARG A 103 -10.84 7.66 15.11
C ARG A 103 -12.16 7.09 15.63
N GLN A 104 -13.26 7.26 14.89
CA GLN A 104 -14.55 6.66 15.25
C GLN A 104 -14.48 5.12 15.30
N GLN A 105 -13.81 4.50 14.33
CA GLN A 105 -13.60 3.04 14.35
C GLN A 105 -12.73 2.59 15.52
N TRP A 106 -11.72 3.39 15.89
CA TRP A 106 -10.90 3.16 17.07
C TRP A 106 -11.73 3.22 18.36
N GLU A 107 -12.57 4.23 18.54
CA GLU A 107 -13.47 4.36 19.69
C GLU A 107 -14.43 3.17 19.79
N ALA A 108 -15.03 2.76 18.66
CA ALA A 108 -15.90 1.60 18.60
C ALA A 108 -15.18 0.29 19.00
N ARG A 109 -13.95 0.08 18.52
CA ARG A 109 -13.12 -1.08 18.92
C ARG A 109 -12.80 -1.06 20.41
N ARG A 110 -12.46 0.11 20.95
CA ARG A 110 -12.17 0.29 22.39
C ARG A 110 -13.40 0.03 23.25
N LEU A 111 -14.57 0.51 22.84
CA LEU A 111 -15.83 0.24 23.53
C LEU A 111 -16.10 -1.26 23.66
N VAL A 112 -15.98 -1.99 22.55
CA VAL A 112 -16.17 -3.45 22.54
C VAL A 112 -15.15 -4.13 23.45
N ALA A 113 -13.87 -3.76 23.35
CA ALA A 113 -12.81 -4.35 24.16
C ALA A 113 -13.03 -4.12 25.67
N PHE A 114 -13.32 -2.89 26.09
CA PHE A 114 -13.58 -2.57 27.49
C PHE A 114 -14.84 -3.26 28.01
N ARG A 115 -15.94 -3.26 27.23
CA ARG A 115 -17.17 -3.96 27.62
C ARG A 115 -16.91 -5.45 27.82
N SER A 116 -16.22 -6.09 26.88
CA SER A 116 -15.84 -7.51 26.99
C SER A 116 -14.88 -7.79 28.15
N GLN A 117 -14.04 -6.84 28.53
CA GLN A 117 -13.18 -6.97 29.71
C GLN A 117 -13.99 -6.88 31.01
N ILE A 118 -14.87 -5.89 31.13
CA ILE A 118 -15.73 -5.68 32.31
C ILE A 118 -16.61 -6.91 32.56
N LEU A 119 -17.28 -7.42 31.53
CA LEU A 119 -18.13 -8.61 31.65
C LEU A 119 -17.35 -9.87 32.07
N ARG A 120 -16.09 -9.99 31.65
CA ARG A 120 -15.21 -11.09 32.09
C ARG A 120 -14.78 -10.95 33.54
N GLN A 121 -14.51 -9.72 34.00
CA GLN A 121 -14.08 -9.44 35.37
C GLN A 121 -15.24 -9.39 36.36
N SER A 122 -16.47 -9.15 35.89
CA SER A 122 -17.67 -9.02 36.72
C SER A 122 -18.87 -9.67 36.02
N PRO A 123 -19.00 -11.02 36.04
CA PRO A 123 -20.01 -11.75 35.28
C PRO A 123 -21.47 -11.43 35.64
N GLY A 124 -21.72 -10.88 36.83
CA GLY A 124 -23.06 -10.53 37.32
C GLY A 124 -23.51 -9.09 37.04
N ILE A 125 -22.67 -8.27 36.40
CA ILE A 125 -23.03 -6.89 36.08
C ILE A 125 -24.10 -6.83 34.98
N MET A 126 -25.03 -5.88 35.08
CA MET A 126 -25.98 -5.61 34.01
C MET A 126 -25.27 -5.09 32.75
N LEU A 127 -25.76 -5.50 31.57
CA LEU A 127 -25.15 -5.12 30.29
C LEU A 127 -25.08 -3.60 30.10
N GLU A 128 -26.12 -2.88 30.53
CA GLU A 128 -26.20 -1.42 30.45
C GLU A 128 -25.15 -0.72 31.31
N ASP A 129 -24.92 -1.20 32.53
CA ASP A 129 -23.91 -0.66 33.44
C ASP A 129 -22.48 -0.96 32.95
N ALA A 130 -22.26 -2.15 32.38
CA ALA A 130 -21.00 -2.47 31.70
C ALA A 130 -20.75 -1.54 30.52
N GLN A 131 -21.80 -1.20 29.75
CA GLN A 131 -21.70 -0.29 28.61
C GLN A 131 -21.44 1.16 29.07
N ARG A 132 -22.14 1.65 30.09
CA ARG A 132 -21.92 2.99 30.67
C ARG A 132 -20.49 3.14 31.19
N THR A 133 -20.00 2.14 31.93
CA THR A 133 -18.63 2.09 32.44
C THR A 133 -17.61 2.04 31.30
N ALA A 134 -17.84 1.22 30.28
CA ALA A 134 -16.96 1.13 29.11
C ALA A 134 -16.87 2.47 28.35
N LEU A 135 -17.98 3.19 28.19
CA LEU A 135 -17.98 4.54 27.59
C LEU A 135 -17.11 5.52 28.40
N GLY A 136 -17.13 5.45 29.73
CA GLY A 136 -16.23 6.22 30.59
C GLY A 136 -14.75 5.93 30.30
N TYR A 137 -14.38 4.67 30.14
CA TYR A 137 -13.01 4.28 29.77
C TYR A 137 -12.62 4.72 28.35
N VAL A 138 -13.55 4.67 27.40
CA VAL A 138 -13.32 5.19 26.04
C VAL A 138 -13.05 6.69 26.09
N ALA A 139 -13.87 7.47 26.80
CA ALA A 139 -13.68 8.91 26.94
C ALA A 139 -12.31 9.26 27.55
N ALA A 140 -11.93 8.56 28.63
CA ALA A 140 -10.61 8.74 29.26
C ALA A 140 -9.45 8.38 28.31
N SER A 141 -9.63 7.36 27.47
CA SER A 141 -8.62 6.97 26.48
C SER A 141 -8.54 7.97 25.33
N ALA A 142 -9.68 8.46 24.84
CA ALA A 142 -9.76 9.46 23.78
C ALA A 142 -9.12 10.79 24.21
N ALA A 143 -9.26 11.17 25.49
CA ALA A 143 -8.63 12.36 26.05
C ALA A 143 -7.10 12.31 26.05
N ARG A 144 -6.49 11.11 26.15
CA ARG A 144 -5.03 10.93 26.07
C ARG A 144 -4.52 10.77 24.65
N LEU A 145 -5.38 10.30 23.74
CA LEU A 145 -5.01 9.92 22.38
C LEU A 145 -4.32 11.05 21.60
N ASP A 146 -4.81 12.29 21.73
CA ASP A 146 -4.24 13.41 20.98
C ASP A 146 -2.80 13.72 21.41
N ASN A 147 -2.49 13.57 22.71
CA ASN A 147 -1.12 13.68 23.23
C ASN A 147 -0.24 12.54 22.74
N ASP A 148 -0.75 11.31 22.73
CA ASP A 148 -0.02 10.12 22.24
C ASP A 148 0.33 10.26 20.74
N LEU A 149 -0.63 10.74 19.93
CA LEU A 149 -0.43 11.00 18.50
C LEU A 149 0.53 12.17 18.26
N GLN A 150 0.51 13.20 19.09
CA GLN A 150 1.48 14.29 19.02
C GLN A 150 2.90 13.81 19.36
N ALA A 151 3.05 12.98 20.39
CA ALA A 151 4.32 12.36 20.73
C ALA A 151 4.83 11.47 19.59
N ALA A 152 3.94 10.70 18.95
CA ALA A 152 4.27 9.90 17.76
C ALA A 152 4.75 10.79 16.59
N HIS A 153 4.07 11.90 16.32
CA HIS A 153 4.50 12.85 15.27
C HIS A 153 5.88 13.46 15.51
N GLN A 154 6.23 13.73 16.78
CA GLN A 154 7.54 14.22 17.16
C GLN A 154 8.62 13.17 16.90
N ARG A 155 8.39 11.91 17.33
CA ARG A 155 9.31 10.78 17.05
C ARG A 155 9.53 10.58 15.55
N LEU A 156 8.48 10.68 14.75
CA LEU A 156 8.56 10.57 13.30
C LEU A 156 9.40 11.69 12.66
N GLY A 157 9.42 12.89 13.27
CA GLY A 157 10.25 14.00 12.81
C GLY A 157 11.75 13.77 12.99
N SER A 158 12.14 13.01 14.02
CA SER A 158 13.54 12.68 14.33
C SER A 158 13.95 11.27 13.92
N THR A 159 13.06 10.49 13.29
CA THR A 159 13.35 9.11 12.91
C THR A 159 14.47 9.04 11.87
N TYR A 160 15.55 8.37 12.23
CA TYR A 160 16.63 8.01 11.33
C TYR A 160 16.54 6.51 11.00
N ALA A 161 16.59 6.16 9.72
CA ALA A 161 16.68 4.77 9.29
C ALA A 161 17.58 4.66 8.06
N ASP A 162 18.61 3.84 8.16
CA ASP A 162 19.54 3.53 7.06
C ASP A 162 19.64 2.01 6.92
N ALA A 163 19.09 1.48 5.84
CA ALA A 163 18.95 0.03 5.66
C ALA A 163 18.77 -0.34 4.19
N THR A 164 19.05 -1.60 3.87
CA THR A 164 18.65 -2.22 2.59
C THR A 164 17.61 -3.30 2.87
N THR A 165 16.51 -3.31 2.12
CA THR A 165 15.42 -4.27 2.33
C THR A 165 15.07 -4.99 1.04
N SER A 166 14.50 -6.20 1.14
CA SER A 166 14.15 -7.02 -0.01
C SER A 166 12.79 -6.71 -0.64
N GLY A 167 12.04 -5.75 -0.08
CA GLY A 167 10.70 -5.45 -0.55
C GLY A 167 10.04 -4.22 0.05
N LEU A 168 8.94 -3.79 -0.55
CA LEU A 168 8.14 -2.63 -0.17
C LEU A 168 7.62 -2.71 1.26
N ARG A 169 7.09 -3.87 1.66
CA ARG A 169 6.61 -4.10 3.03
C ARG A 169 7.74 -4.03 4.06
N ALA A 170 8.84 -4.73 3.76
CA ALA A 170 10.03 -4.72 4.61
C ALA A 170 10.64 -3.31 4.74
N GLY A 171 10.65 -2.53 3.66
CA GLY A 171 11.07 -1.13 3.67
C GLY A 171 10.21 -0.26 4.58
N LEU A 172 8.88 -0.37 4.48
CA LEU A 172 7.97 0.37 5.37
C LEU A 172 8.16 -0.05 6.84
N ARG A 173 8.27 -1.36 7.07
CA ARG A 173 8.45 -1.92 8.41
C ARG A 173 9.75 -1.45 9.05
N ALA A 174 10.87 -1.46 8.32
CA ALA A 174 12.15 -0.97 8.83
C ALA A 174 12.05 0.48 9.36
N VAL A 175 11.28 1.33 8.67
CA VAL A 175 11.04 2.70 9.14
C VAL A 175 10.07 2.74 10.33
N ALA A 176 8.98 1.96 10.30
CA ALA A 176 8.03 1.91 11.41
C ALA A 176 8.67 1.41 12.71
N ASP A 177 9.52 0.39 12.61
CA ASP A 177 10.29 -0.18 13.71
C ASP A 177 11.31 0.85 14.23
N ALA A 178 12.04 1.54 13.34
CA ALA A 178 12.95 2.63 13.73
C ALA A 178 12.26 3.82 14.40
N ALA A 179 11.01 4.11 14.01
CA ALA A 179 10.20 5.17 14.61
C ALA A 179 9.54 4.76 15.93
N CYS A 180 9.59 3.47 16.31
CA CYS A 180 8.84 2.89 17.41
C CYS A 180 7.34 3.23 17.33
N VAL A 181 6.74 3.16 16.14
CA VAL A 181 5.31 3.44 15.91
C VAL A 181 4.55 2.13 15.73
N ASN A 182 3.54 1.90 16.56
CA ASN A 182 2.72 0.71 16.48
C ASN A 182 1.69 0.81 15.33
N ALA A 183 1.03 -0.30 15.01
CA ALA A 183 0.05 -0.35 13.92
C ALA A 183 -1.21 0.51 14.15
N GLU A 184 -1.59 0.74 15.41
CA GLU A 184 -2.79 1.51 15.78
C GLU A 184 -2.53 3.02 15.63
N ASP A 185 -1.38 3.50 16.12
CA ASP A 185 -0.90 4.87 15.90
C ASP A 185 -0.82 5.15 14.40
N LEU A 186 -0.18 4.24 13.64
CA LEU A 186 -0.03 4.42 12.21
C LEU A 186 -1.38 4.40 11.46
N ALA A 187 -2.34 3.59 11.89
CA ALA A 187 -3.71 3.59 11.36
C ALA A 187 -4.38 4.95 11.56
N LEU A 188 -4.33 5.50 12.78
CA LEU A 188 -4.91 6.80 13.14
C LEU A 188 -4.23 7.95 12.38
N LEU A 189 -2.90 7.93 12.27
CA LEU A 189 -2.13 8.95 11.55
C LEU A 189 -2.41 8.94 10.04
N SER A 190 -2.53 7.74 9.46
CA SER A 190 -2.74 7.54 8.02
C SER A 190 -4.21 7.59 7.57
N GLY A 191 -5.16 7.45 8.50
CA GLY A 191 -6.58 7.28 8.17
C GLY A 191 -6.85 6.00 7.36
N VAL A 192 -6.03 4.96 7.59
CA VAL A 192 -6.15 3.63 7.00
C VAL A 192 -6.63 2.67 8.09
N SER A 193 -7.46 1.69 7.73
CA SER A 193 -7.95 0.71 8.70
C SER A 193 -6.82 -0.06 9.37
N LEU A 194 -6.94 -0.30 10.67
CA LEU A 194 -5.97 -1.08 11.45
C LEU A 194 -5.60 -2.42 10.78
N SER A 195 -6.59 -3.13 10.24
CA SER A 195 -6.37 -4.40 9.53
C SER A 195 -5.49 -4.25 8.29
N ALA A 196 -5.62 -3.15 7.55
CA ALA A 196 -4.81 -2.89 6.38
C ALA A 196 -3.38 -2.48 6.77
N VAL A 197 -3.20 -1.75 7.87
CA VAL A 197 -1.87 -1.45 8.43
C VAL A 197 -1.18 -2.73 8.86
N GLN A 198 -1.85 -3.57 9.65
CA GLN A 198 -1.34 -4.87 10.09
C GLN A 198 -0.95 -5.74 8.89
N ALA A 199 -1.78 -5.82 7.86
CA ALA A 199 -1.48 -6.60 6.66
C ALA A 199 -0.27 -6.08 5.86
N VAL A 200 0.10 -4.80 5.99
CA VAL A 200 1.29 -4.24 5.33
C VAL A 200 2.54 -4.42 6.20
N LEU A 201 2.41 -4.34 7.52
CA LEU A 201 3.51 -4.55 8.48
C LEU A 201 3.82 -6.02 8.76
N ASP A 202 2.92 -6.92 8.38
CA ASP A 202 3.12 -8.37 8.47
C ASP A 202 4.33 -8.85 7.66
N GLN A 203 4.99 -9.91 8.14
CA GLN A 203 6.21 -10.48 7.55
C GLN A 203 5.92 -11.37 6.32
N THR A 204 4.66 -11.53 5.95
CA THR A 204 4.23 -12.31 4.80
C THR A 204 4.66 -11.67 3.48
N ALA A 205 4.69 -12.50 2.42
CA ALA A 205 5.08 -12.11 1.07
C ALA A 205 4.41 -10.81 0.59
N GLU A 206 5.07 -10.06 -0.31
CA GLU A 206 4.60 -8.75 -0.80
C GLU A 206 3.17 -8.74 -1.37
N GLY A 207 2.65 -9.91 -1.75
CA GLY A 207 1.32 -10.07 -2.29
C GLY A 207 1.12 -9.18 -3.51
N ARG A 208 0.12 -8.30 -3.46
CA ARG A 208 -0.15 -7.36 -4.56
C ARG A 208 0.91 -6.27 -4.73
N LEU A 209 1.74 -5.99 -3.73
CA LEU A 209 2.85 -5.03 -3.85
C LEU A 209 4.01 -5.58 -4.70
N ALA A 210 4.06 -6.89 -4.97
CA ALA A 210 5.07 -7.47 -5.84
C ALA A 210 5.03 -6.91 -7.28
N THR A 211 3.83 -6.59 -7.79
CA THR A 211 3.67 -6.06 -9.15
C THR A 211 4.39 -4.71 -9.35
N PRO A 212 4.09 -3.65 -8.58
CA PRO A 212 4.85 -2.40 -8.71
C PRO A 212 6.35 -2.60 -8.46
N HIS A 213 6.73 -3.42 -7.49
CA HIS A 213 8.13 -3.67 -7.20
C HIS A 213 8.89 -4.25 -8.41
N ARG A 214 8.32 -5.28 -9.05
CA ARG A 214 8.87 -5.89 -10.26
C ARG A 214 8.91 -4.93 -11.44
N LEU A 215 7.88 -4.12 -11.62
CA LEU A 215 7.82 -3.14 -12.71
C LEU A 215 8.96 -2.11 -12.65
N PHE A 216 9.23 -1.55 -11.47
CA PHE A 216 10.39 -0.66 -11.30
C PHE A 216 11.71 -1.42 -11.43
N SER A 217 11.77 -2.66 -10.92
CA SER A 217 12.99 -3.46 -10.98
C SER A 217 13.38 -3.85 -12.41
N ALA A 218 12.39 -4.10 -13.28
CA ALA A 218 12.58 -4.43 -14.69
C ALA A 218 13.31 -3.34 -15.49
N ILE A 219 13.20 -2.08 -15.05
CA ILE A 219 13.90 -0.93 -15.66
C ILE A 219 15.10 -0.47 -14.82
N ALA A 220 15.63 -1.36 -13.96
CA ALA A 220 16.71 -1.08 -13.02
C ALA A 220 16.47 0.15 -12.12
N ALA A 221 15.19 0.47 -11.85
CA ALA A 221 14.81 1.58 -10.99
C ALA A 221 14.58 1.07 -9.57
N ARG A 222 15.33 1.64 -8.62
CA ARG A 222 15.26 1.31 -7.20
C ARG A 222 14.33 2.28 -6.48
N LEU A 223 13.48 1.76 -5.61
CA LEU A 223 12.67 2.58 -4.70
C LEU A 223 13.45 2.85 -3.42
N VAL A 224 13.46 4.11 -2.99
CA VAL A 224 14.20 4.57 -1.80
C VAL A 224 13.25 5.36 -0.91
N ILE A 225 13.09 4.92 0.34
CA ILE A 225 12.32 5.62 1.36
C ILE A 225 13.29 6.51 2.14
N ARG A 226 12.96 7.79 2.31
CA ARG A 226 13.73 8.74 3.12
C ARG A 226 12.90 9.22 4.31
N PRO A 227 13.20 8.76 5.53
CA PRO A 227 12.61 9.30 6.75
C PRO A 227 12.91 10.80 6.92
N ALA A 228 12.06 11.51 7.67
CA ALA A 228 12.24 12.94 7.92
C ALA A 228 13.49 13.26 8.75
N GLY A 229 13.87 12.39 9.70
CA GLY A 229 15.05 12.54 10.54
C GLY A 229 16.37 12.14 9.87
N GLY A 230 16.31 11.64 8.63
CA GLY A 230 17.50 11.29 7.82
C GLY A 230 17.67 9.80 7.55
N GLY A 231 18.76 9.46 6.88
CA GLY A 231 19.05 8.12 6.37
C GLY A 231 18.34 7.80 5.05
N ALA A 232 18.47 6.56 4.61
CA ALA A 232 17.79 6.04 3.43
C ALA A 232 17.52 4.53 3.59
N VAL A 233 16.26 4.13 3.37
CA VAL A 233 15.91 2.71 3.26
C VAL A 233 15.76 2.36 1.80
N ALA A 234 16.78 1.70 1.24
CA ALA A 234 16.84 1.31 -0.15
C ALA A 234 16.21 -0.07 -0.36
N ILE A 235 15.22 -0.17 -1.25
CA ILE A 235 14.56 -1.44 -1.56
C ILE A 235 15.31 -2.11 -2.70
N ASN A 236 15.87 -3.30 -2.46
CA ASN A 236 16.59 -4.08 -3.46
C ASN A 236 15.71 -4.40 -4.66
N LEU A 237 16.32 -4.61 -5.83
CA LEU A 237 15.57 -4.98 -7.02
C LEU A 237 14.94 -6.36 -6.82
N SER A 238 13.69 -6.50 -7.26
CA SER A 238 13.01 -7.78 -7.33
C SER A 238 13.41 -8.53 -8.60
N PRO A 239 13.63 -9.86 -8.55
CA PRO A 239 13.65 -10.67 -9.75
C PRO A 239 12.30 -10.58 -10.48
N PRO A 240 12.26 -10.84 -11.79
CA PRO A 240 11.01 -10.98 -12.53
C PRO A 240 10.14 -12.08 -11.93
N GLY A 241 8.82 -11.95 -12.10
CA GLY A 241 7.90 -13.02 -11.76
C GLY A 241 7.85 -14.13 -12.80
N ASP A 242 7.08 -15.18 -12.50
CA ASP A 242 6.74 -16.19 -13.49
C ASP A 242 5.89 -15.54 -14.59
N TRP A 243 6.47 -15.38 -15.78
CA TRP A 243 5.78 -14.80 -16.92
C TRP A 243 4.58 -15.67 -17.30
N ARG A 244 3.39 -15.07 -17.30
CA ARG A 244 2.13 -15.72 -17.68
C ARG A 244 1.42 -14.88 -18.74
N PRO A 245 1.68 -15.12 -20.03
CA PRO A 245 1.13 -14.31 -21.12
C PRO A 245 -0.40 -14.39 -21.22
N GLU A 246 -0.98 -15.51 -20.78
CA GLU A 246 -2.42 -15.77 -20.78
C GLU A 246 -3.14 -15.32 -19.51
N ALA A 247 -2.42 -14.73 -18.55
CA ALA A 247 -3.04 -14.29 -17.31
C ALA A 247 -4.17 -13.30 -17.62
N PRO A 248 -5.40 -13.56 -17.12
CA PRO A 248 -6.59 -12.83 -17.51
C PRO A 248 -6.39 -11.32 -17.35
N ARG A 249 -6.76 -10.57 -18.39
CA ARG A 249 -6.78 -9.11 -18.33
C ARG A 249 -7.67 -8.70 -17.15
N PRO A 250 -7.28 -7.73 -16.31
CA PRO A 250 -8.13 -7.30 -15.20
C PRO A 250 -9.50 -6.89 -15.72
N GLY A 251 -10.53 -7.65 -15.30
CA GLY A 251 -11.90 -7.45 -15.77
C GLY A 251 -12.35 -8.32 -16.95
N ARG A 252 -11.50 -9.18 -17.51
CA ARG A 252 -11.90 -10.30 -18.38
C ARG A 252 -11.57 -11.60 -17.68
N SER A 253 -12.56 -12.47 -17.59
CA SER A 253 -12.36 -13.81 -17.05
C SER A 253 -11.47 -14.62 -18.00
N SER A 254 -10.53 -15.41 -17.46
CA SER A 254 -9.74 -16.37 -18.26
C SER A 254 -10.57 -17.58 -18.70
N ILE A 255 -11.71 -17.80 -18.06
CA ILE A 255 -12.69 -18.85 -18.37
C ILE A 255 -14.05 -18.23 -18.73
N THR A 256 -14.89 -18.92 -19.49
CA THR A 256 -16.19 -18.37 -19.93
C THR A 256 -17.17 -18.26 -18.75
N HIS A 257 -18.24 -17.48 -18.91
CA HIS A 257 -19.30 -17.43 -17.89
C HIS A 257 -19.97 -18.79 -17.71
N ASP A 258 -20.08 -19.58 -18.77
CA ASP A 258 -20.66 -20.92 -18.71
C ASP A 258 -19.76 -21.88 -17.95
N GLU A 259 -18.44 -21.81 -18.16
CA GLU A 259 -17.50 -22.62 -17.38
C GLU A 259 -17.48 -22.21 -15.89
N ILE A 260 -17.64 -20.92 -15.58
CA ILE A 260 -17.82 -20.44 -14.20
C ILE A 260 -19.09 -21.05 -13.57
N ARG A 261 -20.21 -21.04 -14.30
CA ARG A 261 -21.49 -21.59 -13.83
C ARG A 261 -21.41 -23.10 -13.65
N GLU A 262 -20.79 -23.81 -14.60
CA GLU A 262 -20.63 -25.26 -14.56
C GLU A 262 -19.78 -25.69 -13.36
N ARG A 263 -18.65 -25.01 -13.10
CA ARG A 263 -17.79 -25.28 -11.93
C ARG A 263 -18.50 -24.97 -10.61
N ALA A 264 -19.26 -23.87 -10.56
CA ALA A 264 -20.08 -23.55 -9.39
C ALA A 264 -21.19 -24.60 -9.16
N GLY A 265 -21.83 -25.07 -10.23
CA GLY A 265 -22.82 -26.16 -10.20
C GLY A 265 -22.25 -27.50 -9.75
N ARG A 266 -20.95 -27.74 -9.99
CA ARG A 266 -20.18 -28.88 -9.45
C ARG A 266 -19.76 -28.70 -7.98
N GLY A 267 -20.16 -27.61 -7.33
CA GLY A 267 -19.85 -27.35 -5.91
C GLY A 267 -18.45 -26.79 -5.65
N GLU A 268 -17.71 -26.35 -6.68
CA GLU A 268 -16.39 -25.76 -6.50
C GLU A 268 -16.49 -24.42 -5.74
N ALA A 269 -15.63 -24.21 -4.74
CA ALA A 269 -15.65 -23.00 -3.95
C ALA A 269 -15.42 -21.75 -4.83
N LEU A 270 -16.28 -20.73 -4.69
CA LEU A 270 -16.22 -19.49 -5.49
C LEU A 270 -14.86 -18.79 -5.43
N ALA A 271 -14.11 -18.94 -4.34
CA ALA A 271 -12.77 -18.38 -4.19
C ALA A 271 -11.71 -19.11 -5.05
N THR A 272 -11.92 -20.39 -5.34
CA THR A 272 -11.09 -21.20 -6.24
C THR A 272 -11.41 -20.86 -7.69
N ILE A 273 -12.70 -20.82 -8.03
CA ILE A 273 -13.17 -20.36 -9.35
C ILE A 273 -12.66 -18.94 -9.64
N ALA A 274 -12.77 -18.02 -8.68
CA ALA A 274 -12.27 -16.64 -8.82
C ALA A 274 -10.76 -16.57 -9.09
N ARG A 275 -9.97 -17.45 -8.44
CA ARG A 275 -8.53 -17.55 -8.69
C ARG A 275 -8.24 -18.12 -10.08
N ALA A 276 -8.94 -19.17 -10.49
CA ALA A 276 -8.78 -19.78 -11.81
C ALA A 276 -9.19 -18.83 -12.95
N ALA A 277 -10.29 -18.08 -12.73
CA ALA A 277 -10.85 -17.10 -13.66
C ALA A 277 -10.11 -15.74 -13.63
N GLY A 278 -9.26 -15.51 -12.63
CA GLY A 278 -8.60 -14.23 -12.36
C GLY A 278 -9.55 -13.03 -12.23
N VAL A 279 -10.75 -13.26 -11.69
CA VAL A 279 -11.73 -12.20 -11.37
C VAL A 279 -12.05 -12.17 -9.88
N SER A 280 -12.77 -11.16 -9.40
CA SER A 280 -13.16 -11.08 -8.00
C SER A 280 -14.22 -12.14 -7.65
N ARG A 281 -14.21 -12.62 -6.40
CA ARG A 281 -15.26 -13.52 -5.87
C ARG A 281 -16.66 -12.92 -6.01
N GLN A 282 -16.80 -11.60 -5.84
CA GLN A 282 -18.06 -10.88 -6.06
C GLN A 282 -18.55 -11.00 -7.50
N ARG A 283 -17.64 -10.97 -8.48
CA ARG A 283 -17.98 -11.13 -9.89
C ARG A 283 -18.39 -12.56 -10.22
N VAL A 284 -17.68 -13.56 -9.68
CA VAL A 284 -18.09 -14.98 -9.80
C VAL A 284 -19.50 -15.15 -9.22
N HIS A 285 -19.73 -14.62 -8.01
CA HIS A 285 -21.06 -14.65 -7.40
C HIS A 285 -22.12 -13.99 -8.29
N ALA A 286 -21.84 -12.81 -8.86
CA ALA A 286 -22.78 -12.14 -9.77
C ALA A 286 -23.07 -12.94 -11.06
N ILE A 287 -22.08 -13.66 -11.60
CA ILE A 287 -22.24 -14.51 -12.79
C ILE A 287 -23.11 -15.74 -12.47
N VAL A 288 -22.89 -16.35 -11.30
CA VAL A 288 -23.65 -17.52 -10.84
C VAL A 288 -25.09 -17.14 -10.47
N SER A 289 -25.29 -16.00 -9.79
CA SER A 289 -26.61 -15.55 -9.33
C SER A 289 -27.52 -15.01 -10.45
N ARG A 290 -26.98 -14.65 -11.62
CA ARG A 290 -27.78 -14.06 -12.70
C ARG A 290 -28.58 -15.06 -13.53
N GLY A 291 -28.48 -16.37 -13.26
CA GLY A 291 -29.14 -17.40 -14.06
C GLY A 291 -28.69 -17.39 -15.54
N PRO A 292 -29.21 -18.31 -16.37
CA PRO A 292 -29.16 -18.16 -17.82
C PRO A 292 -29.90 -16.89 -18.28
#